data_AF-A0A522R0W4-F1
#
_entry.id   AF-A0A522R0W4-F1
#
_cell.length_a   1.000
_cell.length_b   1.000
_cell.length_c   1.000
_cell.angle_alpha   90.00
_cell.angle_beta   90.00
_cell.angle_gamma   90.00
#
_symmetry.space_group_name_H-M   'P 1'
#
loop_
_entity.id
_entity.type
_entity.pdbx_description
1 polymer ?
#
loop_
_entity_poly.entity_id
_entity_poly.type
_entity_poly.pdbx_seq_one_letter_code
_entity_poly.pdbx_strand_id
1 'polypeptide(L)'
;MPSEKDILLETLVKEIDPRLSFPSKNLISYQQILEWIAAFIRPLLDKDFNQLINILYRIDVPEQKVTDMLNAHPDKDAGYMIASLILERTLQKIQTRQQLNSRDKNIPDEDKW
;
A
#
# COMPACT_ATOMS: atom_id res chain seq x y z
N MET A 1 -18.49 -5.57 -10.78
CA MET A 1 -17.82 -4.84 -9.69
C MET A 1 -16.34 -5.21 -9.74
N PRO A 2 -15.40 -4.26 -9.62
CA PRO A 2 -13.98 -4.59 -9.48
C PRO A 2 -13.78 -5.49 -8.27
N SER A 3 -12.85 -6.45 -8.35
CA SER A 3 -12.47 -7.23 -7.17
C SER A 3 -11.71 -6.35 -6.17
N GLU A 4 -11.65 -6.76 -4.90
CA GLU A 4 -10.83 -6.07 -3.89
C GLU A 4 -9.37 -5.93 -4.34
N LYS A 5 -8.85 -6.94 -5.05
CA LYS A 5 -7.50 -6.91 -5.63
C LYS A 5 -7.37 -5.87 -6.74
N ASP A 6 -8.38 -5.67 -7.58
CA ASP A 6 -8.34 -4.64 -8.62
C ASP A 6 -8.22 -3.25 -7.99
N ILE A 7 -9.03 -2.99 -6.95
CA ILE A 7 -9.00 -1.74 -6.18
C ILE A 7 -7.64 -1.55 -5.51
N LEU A 8 -7.09 -2.62 -4.93
CA LEU A 8 -5.75 -2.61 -4.35
C LEU A 8 -4.68 -2.25 -5.38
N LEU A 9 -4.65 -2.94 -6.53
CA LEU A 9 -3.66 -2.68 -7.57
C LEU A 9 -3.75 -1.24 -8.08
N GLU A 10 -4.96 -0.75 -8.33
CA GLU A 10 -5.18 0.64 -8.76
C GLU A 10 -4.71 1.66 -7.71
N THR A 11 -4.96 1.37 -6.43
CA THR A 11 -4.51 2.23 -5.33
C THR A 11 -2.98 2.24 -5.23
N LEU A 12 -2.33 1.08 -5.33
CA LEU A 12 -0.87 0.96 -5.31
C LEU A 12 -0.20 1.68 -6.49
N VAL A 13 -0.71 1.53 -7.72
CA VAL A 13 -0.20 2.28 -8.89
C VAL A 13 -0.31 3.78 -8.64
N LYS A 14 -1.44 4.25 -8.08
CA LYS A 14 -1.62 5.68 -7.82
C LYS A 14 -0.68 6.21 -6.73
N GLU A 15 -0.48 5.45 -5.66
CA GLU A 15 0.25 5.89 -4.47
C GLU A 15 1.77 5.69 -4.57
N ILE A 16 2.24 4.65 -5.28
CA ILE A 16 3.68 4.34 -5.39
C ILE A 16 4.26 5.01 -6.64
N ASP A 17 3.88 4.58 -7.84
CA ASP A 17 4.30 5.18 -9.10
C ASP A 17 3.27 4.87 -10.22
N PRO A 18 2.71 5.89 -10.91
CA PRO A 18 1.74 5.68 -11.99
C PRO A 18 2.25 4.87 -13.18
N ARG A 19 3.57 4.73 -13.33
CA ARG A 19 4.21 3.95 -14.40
C ARG A 19 4.26 2.45 -14.09
N LEU A 20 3.90 2.07 -12.87
CA LEU A 20 3.87 0.68 -12.43
C LEU A 20 2.81 -0.09 -13.21
N SER A 21 3.23 -1.23 -13.77
CA SER A 21 2.35 -2.13 -14.50
C SER A 21 2.43 -3.52 -13.87
N PHE A 22 1.28 -4.04 -13.46
CA PHE A 22 1.16 -5.37 -12.90
C PHE A 22 0.82 -6.38 -14.01
N PRO A 23 1.46 -7.57 -14.02
CA PRO A 23 1.05 -8.64 -14.92
C PRO A 23 -0.40 -9.06 -14.59
N SER A 24 -1.21 -9.17 -15.64
CA SER A 24 -2.61 -9.68 -15.65
C SER A 24 -3.36 -9.54 -14.31
N LYS A 25 -4.00 -8.38 -14.11
CA LYS A 25 -4.74 -7.94 -12.90
C LYS A 25 -5.62 -9.03 -12.24
N ASN A 26 -6.18 -9.95 -13.04
CA ASN A 26 -7.15 -10.96 -12.57
C ASN A 26 -6.53 -12.24 -11.98
N LEU A 27 -5.21 -12.45 -12.08
CA LEU A 27 -4.56 -13.72 -11.70
C LEU A 27 -3.45 -13.57 -10.66
N ILE A 28 -3.18 -12.35 -10.20
CA ILE A 28 -2.08 -12.10 -9.26
C ILE A 28 -2.48 -12.45 -7.80
N SER A 29 -1.59 -13.16 -7.12
CA SER A 29 -1.70 -13.45 -5.69
C SER A 29 -1.17 -12.30 -4.84
N TYR A 30 -1.58 -12.22 -3.56
CA TYR A 30 -1.03 -11.24 -2.62
C TYR A 30 0.49 -11.38 -2.46
N GLN A 31 1.00 -12.63 -2.46
CA GLN A 31 2.45 -12.86 -2.43
C GLN A 31 3.14 -12.24 -3.64
N GLN A 32 2.58 -12.40 -4.84
CA GLN A 32 3.17 -11.80 -6.04
C GLN A 32 3.11 -10.27 -6.02
N ILE A 33 2.04 -9.67 -5.48
CA ILE A 33 1.96 -8.22 -5.27
C ILE A 33 3.08 -7.77 -4.31
N LEU A 34 3.27 -8.50 -3.22
CA LEU A 34 4.27 -8.21 -2.21
C LEU A 34 5.69 -8.30 -2.78
N GLU A 35 6.03 -9.39 -3.47
CA GLU A 35 7.31 -9.57 -4.15
C GLU A 35 7.59 -8.45 -5.14
N TRP A 36 6.53 -8.01 -5.84
CA TRP A 36 6.64 -6.96 -6.83
C TRP A 36 6.92 -5.60 -6.19
N ILE A 37 6.20 -5.25 -5.11
CA ILE A 37 6.49 -4.04 -4.33
C ILE A 37 7.91 -4.13 -3.76
N ALA A 38 8.31 -5.27 -3.21
CA ALA A 38 9.65 -5.47 -2.68
C ALA A 38 10.72 -5.24 -3.75
N ALA A 39 10.54 -5.81 -4.94
CA ALA A 39 11.44 -5.62 -6.08
C ALA A 39 11.55 -4.15 -6.50
N PHE A 40 10.46 -3.37 -6.40
CA PHE A 40 10.45 -1.94 -6.65
C PHE A 40 11.17 -1.14 -5.55
N ILE A 41 10.99 -1.51 -4.28
CA ILE A 41 11.56 -0.78 -3.12
C ILE A 41 13.06 -1.05 -2.95
N ARG A 42 13.54 -2.27 -3.20
CA ARG A 42 14.96 -2.66 -3.07
C ARG A 42 15.94 -1.65 -3.68
N PRO A 43 15.83 -1.26 -4.95
CA PRO A 43 16.76 -0.30 -5.53
C PRO A 43 16.65 1.11 -4.91
N LEU A 44 15.48 1.49 -4.37
CA LEU A 44 15.31 2.81 -3.74
C LEU A 44 16.07 2.91 -2.42
N LEU A 45 16.21 1.81 -1.67
CA LEU A 45 16.97 1.77 -0.42
C LEU A 45 18.42 2.22 -0.63
N ASP A 46 19.03 1.81 -1.74
CA ASP A 46 20.45 2.09 -2.01
C ASP A 46 20.65 3.31 -2.91
N LYS A 47 19.75 3.56 -3.86
CA LYS A 47 19.97 4.50 -4.97
C LYS A 47 19.13 5.77 -4.90
N ASP A 48 17.98 5.73 -4.23
CA ASP A 48 17.08 6.88 -4.12
C ASP A 48 16.21 6.82 -2.86
N PHE A 49 16.87 7.00 -1.71
CA PHE A 49 16.20 6.95 -0.41
C PHE A 49 15.15 8.08 -0.27
N ASN A 50 15.37 9.22 -0.91
CA ASN A 50 14.40 10.32 -0.90
C ASN A 50 13.09 9.92 -1.59
N GLN A 51 13.16 9.21 -2.73
CA GLN A 51 11.97 8.67 -3.37
C GLN A 51 11.24 7.68 -2.47
N LEU A 52 11.96 6.80 -1.77
CA LEU A 52 11.37 5.88 -0.80
C LEU A 52 10.59 6.62 0.28
N ILE A 53 11.20 7.62 0.91
CA ILE A 53 10.57 8.44 1.95
C ILE A 53 9.30 9.13 1.43
N ASN A 54 9.36 9.72 0.22
CA ASN A 54 8.20 10.34 -0.41
C ASN A 54 7.02 9.36 -0.61
N ILE A 55 7.31 8.11 -0.99
CA ILE A 55 6.29 7.07 -1.14
C ILE A 55 5.68 6.72 0.22
N LEU A 56 6.51 6.50 1.24
CA LEU A 56 6.05 6.14 2.59
C LEU A 56 5.10 7.22 3.15
N TYR A 57 5.45 8.50 3.00
CA TYR A 57 4.57 9.60 3.40
C TYR A 57 3.23 9.60 2.65
N ARG A 58 3.22 9.38 1.32
CA ARG A 58 1.98 9.35 0.53
C ARG A 58 1.02 8.22 0.94
N ILE A 59 1.58 7.11 1.43
CA ILE A 59 0.80 5.93 1.82
C ILE A 59 0.37 5.98 3.29
N ASP A 60 0.80 6.99 4.05
CA ASP A 60 0.64 7.11 5.50
C ASP A 60 1.39 6.00 6.26
N VAL A 61 2.64 5.71 5.85
CA VAL A 61 3.57 4.87 6.60
C VAL A 61 4.59 5.78 7.31
N PRO A 62 4.60 5.83 8.66
CA PRO A 62 5.55 6.66 9.39
C PRO A 62 6.99 6.17 9.21
N GLU A 63 7.92 7.08 8.91
CA GLU A 63 9.35 6.78 8.78
C GLU A 63 9.89 6.06 10.04
N GLN A 64 9.51 6.53 11.23
CA GLN A 64 9.92 5.91 12.49
C GLN A 64 9.57 4.42 12.54
N LYS A 65 8.38 4.03 12.05
CA LYS A 65 7.94 2.63 12.02
C LYS A 65 8.83 1.79 11.09
N VAL A 66 9.30 2.37 9.99
CA VAL A 66 10.25 1.71 9.08
C VAL A 66 11.60 1.57 9.76
N THR A 67 12.15 2.66 10.31
CA THR A 67 13.44 2.66 11.00
C THR A 67 13.48 1.67 12.16
N ASP A 68 12.47 1.66 13.02
CA ASP A 68 12.38 0.73 14.16
C ASP A 68 12.35 -0.73 13.69
N MET A 69 11.59 -1.01 12.63
CA MET A 69 11.46 -2.35 12.07
C MET A 69 12.75 -2.84 11.40
N LEU A 70 13.46 -1.96 10.68
CA LEU A 70 14.77 -2.29 10.09
C LEU A 70 15.83 -2.54 11.17
N ASN A 71 15.87 -1.69 12.21
CA ASN A 71 16.81 -1.84 13.32
C ASN A 71 16.56 -3.10 14.14
N ALA A 72 15.30 -3.50 14.31
CA ALA A 72 14.93 -4.73 15.01
C ALA A 72 15.27 -6.01 14.21
N HIS A 73 15.45 -5.89 12.89
CA HIS A 73 15.64 -7.02 11.98
C HIS A 73 16.74 -6.77 10.94
N PRO A 74 18.00 -6.55 11.37
CA PRO A 74 19.09 -6.16 10.47
C PRO A 74 19.42 -7.23 9.42
N ASP A 75 19.19 -8.51 9.72
CA ASP A 75 19.48 -9.64 8.82
C ASP A 75 18.33 -9.98 7.87
N LYS A 76 17.21 -9.26 7.96
CA LYS A 76 16.04 -9.50 7.10
C LYS A 76 16.05 -8.58 5.89
N ASP A 77 15.31 -9.00 4.89
CA ASP A 77 15.13 -8.27 3.65
C ASP A 77 14.34 -6.97 3.86
N ALA A 78 15.04 -5.84 3.96
CA ALA A 78 14.47 -4.52 4.15
C ALA A 78 13.39 -4.17 3.10
N GLY A 79 13.63 -4.52 1.83
CA GLY A 79 12.69 -4.25 0.74
C GLY A 79 11.39 -5.03 0.94
N TYR A 80 11.48 -6.30 1.32
CA TYR A 80 10.32 -7.13 1.62
C TYR A 80 9.55 -6.62 2.86
N MET A 81 10.26 -6.24 3.91
CA MET A 81 9.60 -5.76 5.12
C MET A 81 8.87 -4.43 4.88
N ILE A 82 9.45 -3.50 4.12
CA ILE A 82 8.78 -2.26 3.74
C ILE A 82 7.59 -2.53 2.83
N ALA A 83 7.73 -3.45 1.86
CA ALA A 83 6.63 -3.86 1.00
C ALA A 83 5.44 -4.40 1.80
N SER A 84 5.71 -5.15 2.87
CA SER A 84 4.66 -5.68 3.74
C SER A 84 3.90 -4.57 4.47
N LEU A 85 4.60 -3.53 4.95
CA LEU A 85 3.99 -2.37 5.59
C LEU A 85 3.12 -1.57 4.62
N ILE A 86 3.61 -1.39 3.38
CA ILE A 86 2.86 -0.71 2.32
C ILE A 86 1.57 -1.46 2.01
N LEU A 87 1.67 -2.77 1.75
CA LEU A 87 0.51 -3.61 1.43
C LEU A 87 -0.54 -3.59 2.53
N GLU A 88 -0.11 -3.77 3.79
CA GLU A 88 -0.99 -3.71 4.96
C GLU A 88 -1.71 -2.36 5.05
N ARG A 89 -0.98 -1.25 4.88
CA ARG A 89 -1.54 0.09 5.01
C ARG A 89 -2.55 0.39 3.90
N THR A 90 -2.27 -0.02 2.66
CA THR A 90 -3.19 0.17 1.54
C THR A 90 -4.47 -0.66 1.73
N LEU A 91 -4.37 -1.90 2.21
CA LEU A 91 -5.54 -2.72 2.54
C LEU A 91 -6.40 -2.08 3.64
N GLN A 92 -5.78 -1.58 4.72
CA GLN A 92 -6.50 -0.87 5.78
C GLN A 92 -7.27 0.35 5.23
N LYS A 93 -6.63 1.17 4.38
CA LYS A 93 -7.27 2.32 3.73
C LYS A 93 -8.51 1.91 2.93
N ILE A 94 -8.40 0.84 2.14
CA ILE A 94 -9.52 0.33 1.33
C ILE A 94 -10.67 -0.11 2.23
N GLN A 95 -10.38 -0.88 3.28
CA GLN A 95 -11.39 -1.32 4.24
C GLN A 95 -12.07 -0.15 4.95
N THR A 96 -11.31 0.85 5.42
CA THR A 96 -11.89 2.05 6.05
C THR A 96 -12.82 2.79 5.09
N ARG A 97 -12.44 2.96 3.82
CA ARG A 97 -13.30 3.61 2.81
C ARG A 97 -14.58 2.83 2.55
N GLN A 98 -14.50 1.50 2.47
CA GLN A 98 -15.68 0.64 2.28
C GLN A 98 -16.64 0.71 3.47
N GLN A 99 -16.10 0.75 4.70
CA GLN A 99 -16.90 0.88 5.92
C GLN A 99 -17.60 2.25 5.99
N LEU A 100 -16.91 3.34 5.66
CA LEU A 100 -17.50 4.68 5.63
C LEU A 100 -18.60 4.80 4.57
N ASN A 101 -18.34 4.33 3.35
CA ASN A 101 -19.34 4.33 2.27
C ASN A 101 -20.57 3.48 2.59
N SER A 102 -20.42 2.41 3.37
CA SER A 102 -21.53 1.56 3.82
C SER A 102 -22.34 2.20 4.95
N ARG A 103 -21.72 3.05 5.78
CA ARG A 103 -22.39 3.81 6.83
C ARG A 103 -23.19 4.98 6.26
N ASP A 104 -22.64 5.68 5.27
CA ASP A 104 -23.28 6.82 4.60
C ASP A 104 -24.59 6.41 3.88
N LYS A 105 -24.65 5.16 3.39
CA LYS A 105 -25.88 4.57 2.81
C LYS A 105 -26.96 4.19 3.84
N ASN A 106 -26.64 4.19 5.13
CA ASN A 106 -27.56 3.86 6.22
C ASN A 106 -27.98 5.08 7.04
N ILE A 107 -27.67 6.30 6.60
CA ILE A 107 -28.15 7.53 7.25
C ILE A 107 -29.58 7.78 6.74
N PRO A 108 -30.61 7.75 7.61
CA PRO A 108 -31.96 8.18 7.24
C PRO A 108 -31.93 9.65 6.82
N ASP A 109 -32.65 10.00 5.76
CA ASP A 109 -32.65 11.31 5.09
C ASP A 109 -33.07 12.51 5.99
N GLU A 110 -33.34 12.31 7.28
CA GLU A 110 -33.87 13.34 8.18
C GLU A 110 -32.82 14.34 8.71
N ASP A 111 -31.52 14.06 8.60
CA ASP A 111 -30.45 14.91 9.14
C ASP A 111 -29.53 15.53 8.06
N LYS A 112 -30.07 15.87 6.89
CA LYS A 112 -29.41 16.81 5.97
C LYS A 112 -29.96 18.21 6.22
N TRP A 113 -29.35 18.95 7.15
CA TRP A 113 -29.57 20.40 7.33
C TRP A 113 -28.51 21.22 6.60
#